data_AF-A0A1M3L3D6-F1
#
_entry.id   AF-A0A1M3L3D6-F1
#
_cell.length_a   1.000
_cell.length_b   1.000
_cell.length_c   1.000
_cell.angle_alpha   90.00
_cell.angle_beta   90.00
_cell.angle_gamma   90.00
#
_symmetry.space_group_name_H-M   'P 1'
#
loop_
_entity.id
_entity.type
_entity.pdbx_description
1 polymer ?
#
loop_
_entity_poly.entity_id
_entity_poly.type
_entity_poly.pdbx_seq_one_letter_code
_entity_poly.pdbx_strand_id
1 'polypeptide(L)'
;MSDDSKKNTLKKASLVVATRLENHLKDNPDALNKIQEAWREHNRMSFQLKALEKQNDKEIRLMTMKYEQTREILQMVFGERQTALNAHYAALDDALKSDDREIILASLRGISSIVSQNPLESFSEFCKVWDNKDETLYLDF
;
A
#
# COMPACT_ATOMS: atom_id res chain seq x y z
N MET A 1 -36.75 18.93 38.96
CA MET A 1 -35.52 18.61 39.72
C MET A 1 -34.33 19.23 38.99
N SER A 2 -33.68 20.23 39.59
CA SER A 2 -32.62 21.03 38.95
C SER A 2 -31.36 20.20 38.68
N ASP A 3 -30.69 20.47 37.56
CA ASP A 3 -29.47 19.82 37.06
C ASP A 3 -28.31 19.85 38.09
N ASP A 4 -28.31 20.86 38.96
CA ASP A 4 -27.33 21.04 40.04
C ASP A 4 -27.46 20.01 41.17
N SER A 5 -28.68 19.52 41.43
CA SER A 5 -28.90 18.51 42.48
C SER A 5 -28.33 17.15 42.05
N LYS A 6 -28.45 16.80 40.76
CA LYS A 6 -27.86 15.56 40.21
C LYS A 6 -26.33 15.63 40.21
N LYS A 7 -25.74 16.77 39.82
CA LYS A 7 -24.28 17.00 39.86
C LYS A 7 -23.72 16.88 41.29
N ASN A 8 -24.44 17.40 42.28
CA ASN A 8 -24.02 17.33 43.69
C ASN A 8 -24.05 15.88 44.23
N THR A 9 -25.07 15.10 43.87
CA THR A 9 -25.16 13.68 44.25
C THR A 9 -24.08 12.83 43.58
N LEU A 10 -23.80 13.06 42.30
CA LEU A 10 -22.71 12.38 41.58
C LEU A 10 -21.34 12.69 42.19
N LYS A 11 -21.10 13.94 42.59
CA LYS A 11 -19.86 14.37 43.23
C LYS A 11 -19.66 13.72 44.61
N LYS A 12 -20.75 13.54 45.38
CA LYS A 12 -20.70 12.81 46.65
C LYS A 12 -20.45 11.31 46.45
N ALA A 13 -21.09 10.70 45.47
CA ALA A 13 -20.88 9.29 45.14
C ALA A 13 -19.43 9.03 44.67
N SER A 14 -18.86 9.89 43.82
CA SER A 14 -17.47 9.77 43.39
C SER A 14 -16.49 9.92 44.55
N LEU A 15 -16.77 10.82 45.50
CA LEU A 15 -15.94 11.00 46.70
C LEU A 15 -15.94 9.75 47.57
N VAL A 16 -17.13 9.16 47.83
CA VAL A 16 -17.26 7.94 48.63
C VAL A 16 -16.51 6.77 47.99
N VAL A 17 -16.61 6.62 46.66
CA VAL A 17 -15.87 5.59 45.92
C VAL A 17 -14.37 5.81 46.00
N ALA A 18 -13.91 7.06 45.84
CA ALA A 18 -12.48 7.40 45.95
C ALA A 18 -11.93 7.10 47.36
N THR A 19 -12.63 7.50 48.41
CA THR A 19 -12.22 7.22 49.80
C THR A 19 -12.19 5.72 50.09
N ARG A 20 -13.15 4.95 49.57
CA ARG A 20 -13.19 3.49 49.75
C ARG A 20 -12.04 2.79 49.03
N LEU A 21 -11.70 3.25 47.83
CA LEU A 21 -10.55 2.76 47.08
C LEU A 21 -9.24 3.09 47.81
N GLU A 22 -9.11 4.30 48.34
CA GLU A 22 -7.92 4.73 49.08
C GLU A 22 -7.67 3.87 50.33
N ASN A 23 -8.72 3.56 51.09
CA ASN A 23 -8.62 2.68 52.25
C ASN A 23 -8.24 1.24 51.84
N HIS A 24 -8.87 0.71 50.78
CA HIS A 24 -8.55 -0.64 50.29
C HIS A 24 -7.10 -0.78 49.80
N LEU A 25 -6.53 0.28 49.21
CA LEU A 25 -5.14 0.31 48.76
C LEU A 25 -4.14 0.44 49.93
N LYS A 26 -4.52 1.17 51.00
CA LYS A 26 -3.73 1.24 52.24
C LYS A 26 -3.67 -0.11 52.94
N ASP A 27 -4.78 -0.86 52.93
CA ASP A 27 -4.89 -2.15 53.60
C ASP A 27 -4.30 -3.32 52.79
N ASN A 28 -4.03 -3.14 51.49
CA ASN A 28 -3.48 -4.17 50.61
C ASN A 28 -2.34 -3.61 49.72
N PRO A 29 -1.11 -3.50 50.26
CA PRO A 29 0.04 -2.95 49.52
C PRO A 29 0.38 -3.77 48.25
N ASP A 30 0.13 -5.08 48.25
CA ASP A 30 0.29 -5.93 47.06
C ASP A 30 -0.67 -5.57 45.92
N ALA A 31 -1.86 -5.07 46.25
CA ALA A 31 -2.83 -4.62 45.25
C ALA A 31 -2.34 -3.33 44.57
N LEU A 32 -1.73 -2.41 45.33
CA LEU A 32 -1.12 -1.20 44.79
C LEU A 32 0.03 -1.53 43.83
N ASN A 33 0.91 -2.46 44.22
CA ASN A 33 2.01 -2.93 43.36
C ASN A 33 1.49 -3.55 42.06
N LYS A 34 0.49 -4.43 42.14
CA LYS A 34 -0.15 -5.04 40.95
C LYS A 34 -0.80 -4.01 40.03
N ILE A 35 -1.45 -2.99 40.59
CA ILE A 35 -2.05 -1.90 39.81
C ILE A 35 -0.95 -1.08 39.11
N GLN A 36 0.14 -0.79 39.82
CA GLN A 36 1.27 -0.05 39.25
C GLN A 36 1.95 -0.85 38.13
N GLU A 37 2.15 -2.15 38.32
CA GLU A 37 2.66 -3.07 37.29
C GLU A 37 1.74 -3.14 36.09
N ALA A 38 0.43 -3.34 36.30
CA ALA A 38 -0.56 -3.36 35.24
C ALA A 38 -0.60 -2.04 34.45
N TRP A 39 -0.43 -0.90 35.12
CA TRP A 39 -0.35 0.41 34.46
C TRP A 39 0.92 0.59 33.62
N ARG A 40 2.09 0.17 34.15
CA ARG A 40 3.35 0.18 33.40
C ARG A 40 3.25 -0.71 32.16
N GLU A 41 2.69 -1.90 32.34
CA GLU A 41 2.51 -2.87 31.26
C GLU A 41 1.52 -2.37 30.21
N HIS A 42 0.40 -1.79 30.63
CA HIS A 42 -0.55 -1.12 29.73
C HIS A 42 0.14 -0.04 28.89
N ASN A 43 0.95 0.82 29.49
CA ASN A 43 1.67 1.87 28.76
C ASN A 43 2.70 1.29 27.79
N ARG A 44 3.41 0.23 28.19
CA ARG A 44 4.35 -0.49 27.32
C ARG A 44 3.64 -1.08 26.11
N MET A 45 2.53 -1.79 26.33
CA MET A 45 1.71 -2.37 25.26
C MET A 45 1.11 -1.29 24.37
N SER A 46 0.60 -0.19 24.95
CA SER A 46 0.05 0.94 24.18
C SER A 46 1.10 1.57 23.27
N PHE A 47 2.34 1.72 23.73
CA PHE A 47 3.44 2.21 22.91
C PHE A 47 3.79 1.23 21.78
N GLN A 48 3.87 -0.07 22.08
CA GLN A 48 4.13 -1.10 21.07
C GLN A 48 3.03 -1.15 20.02
N LEU A 49 1.77 -1.01 20.43
CA LEU A 49 0.62 -0.99 19.53
C LEU A 49 0.69 0.20 18.57
N LYS A 50 0.99 1.40 19.07
CA LYS A 50 1.21 2.59 18.21
C LYS A 50 2.38 2.42 17.24
N ALA A 51 3.47 1.78 17.69
CA ALA A 51 4.61 1.51 16.83
C ALA A 51 4.23 0.53 15.70
N LEU A 52 3.47 -0.51 16.03
CA LEU A 52 2.98 -1.50 15.09
C LEU A 52 1.98 -0.90 14.08
N GLU A 53 1.05 -0.06 14.53
CA GLU A 53 0.13 0.69 13.67
C GLU A 53 0.90 1.54 12.65
N LYS A 54 1.90 2.30 13.11
CA LYS A 54 2.74 3.12 12.24
C LYS A 54 3.55 2.28 11.24
N GLN A 55 4.04 1.12 11.66
CA GLN A 55 4.75 0.21 10.77
C GLN A 55 3.81 -0.36 9.71
N ASN A 56 2.62 -0.81 10.11
CA ASN A 56 1.61 -1.34 9.21
C ASN A 56 1.18 -0.28 8.18
N ASP A 57 0.93 0.96 8.61
CA ASP A 57 0.60 2.07 7.70
C ASP A 57 1.71 2.32 6.68
N LYS A 58 2.97 2.24 7.10
CA LYS A 58 4.13 2.38 6.20
C LYS A 58 4.18 1.24 5.20
N GLU A 59 4.00 0.00 5.65
CA GLU A 59 4.03 -1.19 4.78
C GLU A 59 2.90 -1.18 3.76
N ILE A 60 1.68 -0.83 4.18
CA ILE A 60 0.53 -0.65 3.29
C ILE A 60 0.83 0.42 2.24
N ARG A 61 1.36 1.58 2.63
CA ARG A 61 1.73 2.65 1.68
C ARG A 61 2.76 2.18 0.66
N LEU A 62 3.81 1.49 1.12
CA LEU A 62 4.84 0.95 0.23
C LEU A 62 4.26 -0.06 -0.75
N MET A 63 3.37 -0.95 -0.28
CA MET A 63 2.69 -1.92 -1.14
C MET A 63 1.80 -1.22 -2.18
N THR A 64 1.01 -0.23 -1.77
CA THR A 64 0.18 0.56 -2.69
C THR A 64 1.02 1.24 -3.76
N MET A 65 2.12 1.91 -3.37
CA MET A 65 3.02 2.56 -4.33
C MET A 65 3.61 1.58 -5.33
N LYS A 66 4.07 0.40 -4.87
CA LYS A 66 4.57 -0.66 -5.76
C LYS A 66 3.49 -1.09 -6.77
N TYR A 67 2.26 -1.33 -6.30
CA TYR A 67 1.15 -1.72 -7.17
C TYR A 67 0.79 -0.65 -8.21
N GLU A 68 0.74 0.62 -7.80
CA GLU A 68 0.42 1.73 -8.70
C GLU A 68 1.48 1.89 -9.79
N GLN A 69 2.76 1.86 -9.42
CA GLN A 69 3.87 1.95 -10.38
C GLN A 69 3.90 0.76 -11.33
N THR A 70 3.73 -0.46 -10.82
CA THR A 70 3.60 -1.67 -11.65
C THR A 70 2.43 -1.53 -12.65
N ARG A 71 1.27 -1.06 -12.18
CA ARG A 71 0.10 -0.86 -13.03
C ARG A 71 0.39 0.17 -14.13
N GLU A 72 1.02 1.29 -13.81
CA GLU A 72 1.38 2.34 -14.77
C GLU A 72 2.35 1.82 -15.83
N ILE A 73 3.39 1.08 -15.42
CA ILE A 73 4.35 0.49 -16.35
C ILE A 73 3.67 -0.50 -17.29
N LEU A 74 2.80 -1.38 -16.76
CA LEU A 74 2.03 -2.30 -17.59
C LEU A 74 1.15 -1.54 -18.59
N GLN A 75 0.45 -0.49 -18.15
CA GLN A 75 -0.37 0.33 -19.04
C GLN A 75 0.45 1.00 -20.15
N MET A 76 1.64 1.51 -19.83
CA MET A 76 2.53 2.12 -20.83
C MET A 76 3.02 1.08 -21.85
N VAL A 77 3.55 -0.06 -21.39
CA VAL A 77 4.07 -1.13 -22.26
C VAL A 77 3.00 -1.64 -23.23
N PHE A 78 1.80 -1.92 -22.73
CA PHE A 78 0.71 -2.40 -23.59
C PHE A 78 0.14 -1.28 -24.47
N GLY A 79 0.12 -0.03 -23.99
CA GLY A 79 -0.30 1.14 -24.76
C GLY A 79 0.59 1.45 -25.95
N GLU A 80 1.91 1.39 -25.78
CA GLU A 80 2.87 1.57 -26.86
C GLU A 80 2.75 0.47 -27.92
N ARG A 81 2.62 -0.79 -27.49
CA ARG A 81 2.39 -1.92 -28.40
C ARG A 81 1.11 -1.76 -29.20
N GLN A 82 0.02 -1.35 -28.56
CA GLN A 82 -1.24 -1.09 -29.25
C GLN A 82 -1.07 0.01 -30.30
N THR A 83 -0.35 1.08 -29.96
CA THR A 83 -0.08 2.20 -30.87
C THR A 83 0.73 1.76 -32.08
N ALA A 84 1.81 0.99 -31.86
CA ALA A 84 2.65 0.46 -32.93
C ALA A 84 1.88 -0.54 -33.83
N LEU A 85 1.07 -1.42 -33.24
CA LEU A 85 0.21 -2.34 -34.00
C LEU A 85 -0.81 -1.59 -34.85
N ASN A 86 -1.47 -0.57 -34.30
CA ASN A 86 -2.43 0.25 -35.03
C ASN A 86 -1.78 0.92 -36.24
N ALA A 87 -0.56 1.42 -36.11
CA ALA A 87 0.18 2.01 -37.22
C ALA A 87 0.47 0.99 -38.34
N HIS A 88 0.91 -0.22 -37.98
CA HIS A 88 1.12 -1.28 -38.98
C HIS A 88 -0.18 -1.77 -39.63
N TYR A 89 -1.28 -1.87 -38.88
CA TYR A 89 -2.59 -2.22 -39.45
C TYR A 89 -3.11 -1.15 -40.40
N ALA A 90 -2.93 0.14 -40.07
CA ALA A 90 -3.28 1.24 -40.96
C ALA A 90 -2.46 1.19 -42.26
N ALA A 91 -1.13 1.01 -42.16
CA ALA A 91 -0.26 0.86 -43.32
C ALA A 91 -0.62 -0.36 -44.18
N LEU A 92 -1.02 -1.48 -43.54
CA LEU A 92 -1.49 -2.67 -44.25
C LEU A 92 -2.79 -2.41 -45.01
N ASP A 93 -3.77 -1.77 -44.38
CA ASP A 93 -5.06 -1.46 -45.01
C ASP A 93 -4.89 -0.56 -46.23
N ASP A 94 -4.01 0.44 -46.15
CA ASP A 94 -3.71 1.31 -47.29
C ASP A 94 -2.95 0.60 -48.40
N ALA A 95 -1.97 -0.24 -48.05
CA ALA A 95 -1.22 -1.03 -49.02
C ALA A 95 -2.07 -2.08 -49.75
N LEU A 96 -3.08 -2.65 -49.08
CA LEU A 96 -4.05 -3.56 -49.69
C LEU A 96 -4.93 -2.85 -50.73
N LYS A 97 -5.26 -1.56 -50.52
CA LYS A 97 -6.03 -0.77 -51.50
C LYS A 97 -5.20 -0.42 -52.73
N SER A 98 -3.88 -0.23 -52.58
CA SER A 98 -2.97 0.13 -53.66
C SER A 98 -2.25 -1.07 -54.31
N ASP A 99 -2.48 -2.29 -53.82
CA ASP A 99 -1.77 -3.52 -54.20
C ASP A 99 -0.23 -3.41 -54.06
N ASP A 100 0.23 -2.63 -53.07
CA ASP A 100 1.66 -2.45 -52.79
C ASP A 100 2.19 -3.64 -51.98
N ARG A 101 2.68 -4.64 -52.72
CA ARG A 101 3.23 -5.87 -52.14
C ARG A 101 4.38 -5.66 -51.16
N GLU A 102 5.20 -4.63 -51.35
CA GLU A 102 6.35 -4.37 -50.48
C GLU A 102 5.87 -3.89 -49.11
N ILE A 103 4.94 -2.93 -49.08
CA ILE A 103 4.37 -2.41 -47.84
C ILE A 103 3.51 -3.48 -47.15
N ILE A 104 2.77 -4.30 -47.90
CA ILE A 104 2.03 -5.43 -47.32
C ILE A 104 2.97 -6.35 -46.53
N LEU A 105 4.10 -6.75 -47.12
CA LEU A 105 5.07 -7.62 -46.47
C LEU A 105 5.77 -6.93 -45.29
N ALA A 106 6.10 -5.64 -45.41
CA ALA A 106 6.70 -4.86 -44.33
C ALA A 106 5.77 -4.75 -43.12
N SER A 107 4.48 -4.43 -43.35
CA SER A 107 3.47 -4.30 -42.29
C SER A 107 3.20 -5.63 -41.60
N LEU A 108 3.08 -6.74 -42.35
CA LEU A 108 2.91 -8.08 -41.76
C LEU A 108 4.12 -8.51 -40.92
N ARG A 109 5.35 -8.20 -41.37
CA ARG A 109 6.56 -8.45 -40.58
C ARG A 109 6.59 -7.62 -39.30
N GLY A 110 6.21 -6.34 -39.38
CA GLY A 110 6.11 -5.45 -38.21
C GLY A 110 5.14 -6.00 -37.16
N ILE A 111 3.92 -6.37 -37.58
CA ILE A 111 2.91 -7.00 -36.72
C ILE A 111 3.45 -8.29 -36.09
N SER A 112 4.01 -9.19 -36.91
CA SER A 112 4.56 -10.46 -36.42
C SER A 112 5.67 -10.23 -35.41
N SER A 113 6.57 -9.26 -35.64
CA SER A 113 7.66 -8.92 -34.72
C SER A 113 7.10 -8.51 -33.36
N ILE A 114 6.17 -7.55 -33.33
CA ILE A 114 5.58 -7.05 -32.08
C ILE A 114 4.86 -8.18 -31.33
N VAL A 115 4.01 -8.96 -32.02
CA VAL A 115 3.21 -10.02 -31.39
C VAL A 115 4.10 -11.17 -30.89
N SER A 116 5.22 -11.44 -31.56
CA SER A 116 6.14 -12.52 -31.16
C SER A 116 6.99 -12.19 -29.93
N GLN A 117 7.19 -10.91 -29.63
CA GLN A 117 7.93 -10.46 -28.45
C GLN A 117 7.08 -10.51 -27.18
N ASN A 118 7.67 -11.02 -26.09
CA ASN A 118 7.04 -11.00 -24.76
C ASN A 118 7.03 -9.56 -24.20
N PRO A 119 5.84 -8.93 -24.03
CA PRO A 119 5.76 -7.56 -23.50
C PRO A 119 6.27 -7.44 -22.06
N LEU A 120 6.34 -8.54 -21.32
CA LEU A 120 6.72 -8.54 -19.92
C LEU A 120 8.19 -8.91 -19.70
N GLU A 121 8.99 -9.07 -20.75
CA GLU A 121 10.40 -9.42 -20.62
C GLU A 121 11.18 -8.32 -19.89
N SER A 122 11.06 -7.07 -20.35
CA SER A 122 11.62 -5.90 -19.66
C SER A 122 10.91 -5.60 -18.31
N PHE A 123 9.65 -5.99 -18.17
CA PHE A 123 8.92 -5.84 -16.90
C PHE A 123 9.42 -6.83 -15.83
N SER A 124 9.75 -8.06 -16.22
CA SER A 124 10.35 -9.07 -15.35
C SER A 124 11.73 -8.62 -14.85
N GLU A 125 12.56 -8.04 -15.73
CA GLU A 125 13.84 -7.43 -15.32
C GLU A 125 13.63 -6.22 -14.40
N PHE A 126 12.68 -5.35 -14.71
CA PHE A 126 12.30 -4.24 -13.83
C PHE A 126 11.92 -4.73 -12.43
N CYS A 127 11.06 -5.75 -12.31
CA CYS A 127 10.68 -6.31 -11.01
C CYS A 127 11.88 -6.86 -10.23
N LYS A 128 12.82 -7.53 -10.91
CA LYS A 128 14.04 -8.06 -10.28
C LYS A 128 14.92 -6.95 -9.71
N VAL A 129 15.17 -5.90 -10.49
CA VAL A 129 15.99 -4.76 -10.05
C VAL A 129 15.27 -3.94 -8.98
N TRP A 130 13.94 -3.80 -9.09
CA TRP A 130 13.13 -3.07 -8.11
C TRP A 130 13.12 -3.72 -6.73
N ASP A 131 13.12 -5.05 -6.67
CA ASP A 131 13.21 -5.78 -5.41
C ASP A 131 14.64 -5.80 -4.83
N ASN A 132 15.64 -5.46 -5.66
CA ASN A 132 17.05 -5.44 -5.28
C ASN A 132 17.56 -4.01 -5.06
N LYS A 133 17.55 -3.55 -3.81
CA LYS A 133 17.88 -2.14 -3.44
C LYS A 133 19.31 -1.69 -3.77
N ASP A 134 20.19 -2.62 -4.12
CA ASP A 134 21.61 -2.39 -4.39
C ASP A 134 21.96 -2.44 -5.89
N GLU A 135 20.99 -2.67 -6.77
CA GLU A 135 21.21 -2.89 -8.20
C GLU A 135 20.74 -1.68 -9.04
N THR A 136 21.64 -1.11 -9.85
CA THR A 136 21.33 0.01 -10.75
C THR A 136 20.76 -0.52 -12.06
N LEU A 137 19.57 -0.06 -12.44
CA LEU A 137 18.92 -0.41 -13.70
C LEU A 137 19.70 0.21 -14.88
N TYR A 138 20.30 -0.64 -15.72
CA TYR A 138 20.82 -0.23 -17.03
C TYR A 138 19.78 -0.62 -18.09
N LEU A 139 19.09 0.38 -18.64
CA LEU A 139 18.22 0.21 -19.79
C LEU A 139 19.05 0.52 -21.04
N ASP A 140 19.36 -0.50 -21.84
CA ASP A 140 19.84 -0.27 -23.21
C ASP A 140 18.63 0.09 -24.08
N PHE A 141 18.64 1.29 -24.65
CA PHE A 141 17.64 1.79 -25.59
C PHE A 141 18.12 1.59 -27.02
#